data_AF-A0A965R2S3-F1
#
_entry.id   AF-A0A965R2S3-F1
#
_cell.length_a   1.000
_cell.length_b   1.000
_cell.length_c   1.000
_cell.angle_alpha   90.00
_cell.angle_beta   90.00
_cell.angle_gamma   90.00
#
_symmetry.space_group_name_H-M   'P 1'
#
loop_
_entity.id
_entity.type
_entity.pdbx_description
1 polymer ?
#
loop_
_entity_poly.entity_id
_entity_poly.type
_entity_poly.pdbx_seq_one_letter_code
_entity_poly.pdbx_strand_id
1 'polypeptide(L)'
;MIASLVFILLFSSAAFIFYKRVSQIRSAIKSGKPYHPASDAASRFKHMLRVALGQQKLFQRPLSALLHVLVYAGFILINIEVLEICIDGLFQTHRVFSILGQFYNFLIAFFEILALLVFIAVVVFWWRRNVLALPRFTSAELKGWPQRDANIILITEMVLMTLLLGMNATDQVLQFRNVE
;
A
#
# COMPACT_ATOMS: atom_id res chain seq x y z
N MET A 1 -0.16 -26.50 -10.61
CA MET A 1 -1.03 -27.08 -9.55
C MET A 1 -0.52 -26.83 -8.13
N ILE A 2 0.68 -27.29 -7.73
CA ILE A 2 1.20 -27.08 -6.36
C ILE A 2 1.29 -25.59 -6.01
N ALA A 3 1.81 -24.75 -6.92
CA ALA A 3 1.93 -23.31 -6.72
C ALA A 3 0.59 -22.63 -6.37
N SER A 4 -0.50 -22.95 -7.08
CA SER A 4 -1.81 -22.36 -6.76
C SER A 4 -2.42 -22.89 -5.49
N LEU A 5 -2.19 -24.15 -5.13
CA LEU A 5 -2.64 -24.67 -3.82
C LEU A 5 -1.94 -23.91 -2.69
N VAL A 6 -0.63 -23.67 -2.81
CA VAL A 6 0.13 -22.84 -1.87
C VAL A 6 -0.39 -21.40 -1.87
N PHE A 7 -0.62 -20.80 -3.04
CA PHE A 7 -1.17 -19.45 -3.16
C PHE A 7 -2.53 -19.32 -2.48
N ILE A 8 -3.48 -20.21 -2.80
CA ILE A 8 -4.83 -20.22 -2.23
C ILE A 8 -4.77 -20.38 -0.71
N LEU A 9 -3.90 -21.27 -0.21
CA LEU A 9 -3.73 -21.48 1.23
C LEU A 9 -3.18 -20.23 1.93
N LEU A 10 -2.15 -19.59 1.37
CA LEU A 10 -1.57 -18.37 1.92
C LEU A 10 -2.55 -17.19 1.86
N PHE A 11 -3.19 -16.97 0.71
CA PHE A 11 -4.18 -15.92 0.49
C PHE A 11 -5.38 -16.08 1.43
N SER A 12 -5.95 -17.29 1.52
CA SER A 12 -7.09 -17.56 2.40
C SER A 12 -6.73 -17.39 3.87
N SER A 13 -5.53 -17.82 4.28
CA SER A 13 -5.04 -17.63 5.65
C SER A 13 -4.86 -16.14 5.99
N ALA A 14 -4.25 -15.37 5.09
CA ALA A 14 -4.09 -13.92 5.25
C ALA A 14 -5.44 -13.20 5.33
N ALA A 15 -6.37 -13.52 4.41
CA ALA A 15 -7.72 -12.97 4.39
C ALA A 15 -8.50 -13.30 5.67
N PHE A 16 -8.38 -14.54 6.18
CA PHE A 16 -9.03 -14.95 7.43
C PHE A 16 -8.47 -14.18 8.65
N ILE A 17 -7.15 -14.05 8.76
CA ILE A 17 -6.52 -13.28 9.85
C ILE A 17 -6.97 -11.82 9.79
N PHE A 18 -6.93 -11.21 8.60
CA PHE A 18 -7.40 -9.84 8.38
C PHE A 18 -8.86 -9.67 8.79
N TYR A 19 -9.74 -10.56 8.32
CA TYR A 19 -11.16 -10.58 8.69
C TYR A 19 -11.36 -10.65 10.21
N LYS A 20 -10.63 -11.55 10.90
CA LYS A 20 -10.71 -11.68 12.36
C LYS A 20 -10.29 -10.40 13.07
N ARG A 21 -9.20 -9.75 12.64
CA ARG A 21 -8.72 -8.49 13.22
C ARG A 21 -9.71 -7.34 13.01
N VAL A 22 -10.23 -7.19 11.79
CA VAL A 22 -11.25 -6.17 11.49
C VAL A 22 -12.53 -6.40 12.28
N SER A 23 -12.96 -7.66 12.41
CA SER A 23 -14.14 -8.02 13.19
C SER A 23 -13.96 -7.68 14.68
N GLN A 24 -12.79 -7.95 15.25
CA GLN A 24 -12.45 -7.55 16.63
C GLN A 24 -12.53 -6.03 16.82
N ILE A 25 -11.92 -5.25 15.93
CA ILE A 25 -11.97 -3.78 15.98
C ILE A 25 -13.41 -3.29 15.86
N ARG A 26 -14.17 -3.82 14.91
CA ARG A 26 -15.59 -3.47 14.70
C ARG A 26 -16.42 -3.77 15.95
N SER A 27 -16.21 -4.93 16.56
CA SER A 27 -16.92 -5.31 17.78
C SER A 27 -16.58 -4.38 18.94
N ALA A 28 -15.29 -4.06 19.13
CA ALA A 28 -14.86 -3.13 20.18
C ALA A 28 -15.44 -1.72 19.99
N ILE A 29 -15.48 -1.20 18.77
CA ILE A 29 -16.10 0.11 18.46
C ILE A 29 -17.60 0.08 18.79
N LYS A 30 -18.30 -1.00 18.45
CA LYS A 30 -19.74 -1.14 18.73
C LYS A 30 -20.07 -1.29 20.22
N SER A 31 -19.13 -1.75 21.04
CA SER A 31 -19.27 -1.80 22.50
C SER A 31 -19.12 -0.42 23.17
N GLY A 32 -18.72 0.61 22.42
CA GLY A 32 -18.65 1.98 22.92
C GLY A 32 -20.02 2.58 23.22
N LYS A 33 -20.03 3.72 23.93
CA LYS A 33 -21.25 4.48 24.20
C LYS A 33 -21.89 4.95 22.88
N PRO A 34 -23.23 4.95 22.77
CA PRO A 34 -23.89 5.49 21.59
C PRO A 34 -23.48 6.95 21.39
N TYR A 35 -22.93 7.25 20.21
CA TYR A 35 -22.58 8.61 19.82
C TYR A 35 -23.74 9.20 19.01
N HIS A 36 -24.24 10.36 19.44
CA HIS A 36 -25.30 11.08 18.73
C HIS A 36 -24.67 12.30 18.06
N PRO A 37 -24.33 12.22 16.76
CA PRO A 37 -23.71 13.32 16.06
C PRO A 37 -24.64 14.54 16.00
N ALA A 38 -24.09 15.73 16.24
CA ALA A 38 -24.82 16.99 16.15
C ALA A 38 -25.13 17.43 14.70
N SER A 39 -24.45 16.84 13.71
CA SER A 39 -24.60 17.16 12.28
C SER A 39 -25.05 15.96 11.45
N ASP A 40 -25.67 16.24 10.30
CA ASP A 40 -26.16 15.25 9.36
C ASP A 40 -25.02 14.44 8.69
N ALA A 41 -25.36 13.29 8.12
CA ALA A 41 -24.38 12.37 7.54
C ALA A 41 -23.58 12.98 6.38
N ALA A 42 -24.22 13.81 5.54
CA ALA A 42 -23.56 14.41 4.38
C ALA A 42 -22.53 15.45 4.81
N SER A 43 -22.85 16.28 5.81
CA SER A 43 -21.89 17.25 6.38
C SER A 43 -20.68 16.55 6.99
N ARG A 44 -20.86 15.43 7.69
CA ARG A 44 -19.74 14.66 8.26
C ARG A 44 -18.88 14.01 7.18
N PHE A 45 -19.50 13.45 6.14
CA PHE A 45 -18.77 12.86 5.02
C PHE A 45 -17.95 13.91 4.27
N LYS A 46 -18.55 15.08 3.99
CA LYS A 46 -17.85 16.23 3.38
C LYS A 46 -16.69 16.72 4.25
N HIS A 47 -16.88 16.79 5.56
CA HIS A 47 -15.83 17.15 6.51
C HIS A 47 -14.70 16.11 6.51
N MET A 48 -15.04 14.82 6.58
CA MET A 48 -14.08 13.71 6.51
C MET A 48 -13.28 13.77 5.21
N LEU A 49 -13.93 13.90 4.05
CA LEU A 49 -13.23 14.01 2.75
C LEU A 49 -12.29 15.21 2.72
N ARG A 50 -12.73 16.38 3.20
CA ARG A 50 -11.90 17.59 3.26
C ARG A 50 -10.66 17.38 4.13
N VAL A 51 -10.81 16.74 5.29
CA VAL A 51 -9.70 16.53 6.23
C VAL A 51 -8.77 15.40 5.75
N ALA A 52 -9.34 14.29 5.28
CA ALA A 52 -8.61 13.10 4.87
C ALA A 52 -7.85 13.32 3.56
N LEU A 53 -8.48 13.90 2.55
CA LEU A 53 -7.85 14.15 1.23
C LEU A 53 -7.13 15.49 1.16
N GLY A 54 -7.62 16.51 1.87
CA GLY A 54 -7.08 17.86 1.76
C GLY A 54 -5.75 18.07 2.49
N GLN A 55 -5.42 17.22 3.48
CA GLN A 55 -4.15 17.19 4.24
C GLN A 55 -3.46 18.57 4.41
N GLN A 56 -4.20 19.62 4.81
CA GLN A 56 -3.73 21.01 4.76
C GLN A 56 -2.42 21.26 5.52
N LYS A 57 -2.18 20.52 6.61
CA LYS A 57 -0.94 20.60 7.40
C LYS A 57 0.27 19.98 6.70
N LEU A 58 0.07 19.02 5.81
CA LEU A 58 1.16 18.35 5.10
C LEU A 58 1.76 19.28 4.04
N PHE A 59 0.93 20.03 3.32
CA PHE A 59 1.35 20.99 2.29
C PHE A 59 2.16 22.18 2.82
N GLN A 60 2.20 22.38 4.14
CA GLN A 60 3.10 23.35 4.77
C GLN A 60 4.58 22.91 4.69
N ARG A 61 4.86 21.64 4.35
CA ARG A 61 6.20 21.09 4.16
C ARG A 61 6.32 20.50 2.75
N PRO A 62 6.77 21.28 1.75
CA PRO A 62 6.62 20.93 0.34
C PRO A 62 7.29 19.61 -0.04
N LEU A 63 8.49 19.33 0.50
CA LEU A 63 9.19 18.08 0.23
C LEU A 63 8.46 16.86 0.80
N SER A 64 7.92 16.97 2.02
CA SER A 64 7.15 15.89 2.63
C SER A 64 5.82 15.67 1.92
N ALA A 65 5.19 16.75 1.44
CA ALA A 65 3.94 16.69 0.69
C ALA A 65 4.15 16.01 -0.66
N LEU A 66 5.19 16.38 -1.40
CA LEU A 66 5.53 15.78 -2.68
C LEU A 66 5.76 14.27 -2.55
N LEU A 67 6.62 13.86 -1.60
CA LEU A 67 6.90 12.45 -1.35
C LEU A 67 5.63 11.67 -0.95
N HIS A 68 4.74 12.27 -0.17
CA HIS A 68 3.52 11.59 0.27
C HIS A 68 2.49 11.45 -0.85
N VAL A 69 2.32 12.47 -1.68
CA VAL A 69 1.45 12.41 -2.87
C VAL A 69 1.96 11.33 -3.82
N LEU A 70 3.28 11.25 -3.99
CA LEU A 70 3.91 10.21 -4.82
C LEU A 70 3.61 8.80 -4.26
N VAL A 71 3.85 8.58 -2.97
CA VAL A 71 3.56 7.30 -2.31
C VAL A 71 2.06 6.97 -2.37
N TYR A 72 1.18 7.96 -2.18
CA TYR A 72 -0.27 7.78 -2.26
C TYR A 72 -0.74 7.39 -3.67
N ALA A 73 -0.24 8.07 -4.70
CA ALA A 73 -0.49 7.71 -6.09
C ALA A 73 0.05 6.31 -6.41
N GLY A 74 1.24 5.99 -5.91
CA GLY A 74 1.84 4.66 -5.91
C GLY A 74 0.87 3.60 -5.39
N PHE A 75 0.39 3.76 -4.16
CA PHE A 75 -0.52 2.80 -3.54
C PHE A 75 -1.79 2.56 -4.35
N ILE A 76 -2.42 3.61 -4.90
CA ILE A 76 -3.62 3.46 -5.73
C ILE A 76 -3.33 2.55 -6.92
N LEU A 77 -2.20 2.78 -7.58
CA LEU A 77 -1.83 2.04 -8.79
C LEU A 77 -1.34 0.63 -8.48
N ILE A 78 -0.59 0.43 -7.40
CA ILE A 78 -0.18 -0.90 -6.91
C ILE A 78 -1.38 -1.78 -6.58
N ASN A 79 -2.52 -1.22 -6.13
CA ASN A 79 -3.72 -2.03 -5.91
C ASN A 79 -4.23 -2.69 -7.20
N ILE A 80 -4.02 -2.07 -8.36
CA ILE A 80 -4.38 -2.64 -9.66
C ILE A 80 -3.45 -3.81 -9.99
N GLU A 81 -2.14 -3.64 -9.78
CA GLU A 81 -1.13 -4.69 -10.01
C GLU A 81 -1.31 -5.86 -9.03
N VAL A 82 -1.57 -5.59 -7.75
CA VAL A 82 -1.88 -6.62 -6.75
C VAL A 82 -3.17 -7.37 -7.10
N LEU A 83 -4.17 -6.68 -7.66
CA LEU A 83 -5.39 -7.34 -8.14
C LEU A 83 -5.07 -8.30 -9.29
N GLU A 84 -4.22 -7.90 -10.24
CA GLU A 84 -3.73 -8.77 -11.31
C GLU A 84 -3.02 -10.01 -10.73
N ILE A 85 -2.06 -9.82 -9.83
CA ILE A 85 -1.33 -10.90 -9.14
C ILE A 85 -2.30 -11.86 -8.42
N CYS A 86 -3.36 -11.34 -7.80
CA CYS A 86 -4.36 -12.16 -7.14
C CYS A 86 -5.14 -13.02 -8.14
N ILE A 87 -5.55 -12.45 -9.27
CA ILE A 87 -6.28 -13.19 -10.32
C ILE A 87 -5.34 -14.25 -10.92
N ASP A 88 -4.13 -13.87 -11.28
CA ASP A 88 -3.12 -14.77 -11.86
C ASP A 88 -2.79 -15.94 -10.93
N GLY A 89 -2.60 -15.68 -9.63
CA GLY A 89 -2.35 -16.72 -8.63
C GLY A 89 -3.52 -17.69 -8.44
N LEU A 90 -4.77 -17.21 -8.53
CA LEU A 90 -5.98 -18.01 -8.38
C LEU A 90 -6.28 -18.86 -9.61
N PHE A 91 -6.14 -18.28 -10.81
CA PHE A 91 -6.56 -18.91 -12.07
C PHE A 91 -5.41 -19.56 -12.85
N GLN A 92 -4.17 -19.49 -12.36
CA GLN A 92 -2.97 -19.94 -13.09
C GLN A 92 -2.82 -19.23 -14.44
N THR A 93 -3.22 -17.97 -14.51
CA THR A 93 -2.98 -17.12 -15.68
C THR A 93 -1.66 -16.38 -15.52
N HIS A 94 -1.12 -15.92 -16.65
CA HIS A 94 0.05 -15.04 -16.68
C HIS A 94 -0.39 -13.71 -17.28
N ARG A 95 -0.36 -12.64 -16.50
CA ARG A 95 -0.65 -11.27 -16.94
C ARG A 95 -2.05 -11.15 -17.56
N VAL A 96 -3.10 -11.42 -16.80
CA VAL A 96 -4.49 -11.42 -17.29
C VAL A 96 -4.92 -10.09 -17.96
N PHE A 97 -4.31 -8.96 -17.60
CA PHE A 97 -4.60 -7.67 -18.24
C PHE A 97 -3.81 -7.41 -19.53
N SER A 98 -2.97 -8.36 -19.97
CA SER A 98 -2.29 -8.31 -21.27
C SER A 98 -3.22 -8.18 -22.47
N ILE A 99 -4.51 -8.51 -22.31
CA ILE A 99 -5.56 -8.28 -23.32
C ILE A 99 -5.67 -6.80 -23.75
N LEU A 100 -5.19 -5.85 -22.94
CA LEU A 100 -5.14 -4.43 -23.26
C LEU A 100 -4.02 -4.07 -24.27
N GLY A 101 -3.16 -5.03 -24.65
CA GLY A 101 -2.16 -4.88 -25.69
C GLY A 101 -1.13 -3.79 -25.39
N GLN A 102 -0.91 -2.88 -26.34
CA GLN A 102 0.11 -1.82 -26.20
C GLN A 102 -0.12 -0.89 -25.00
N PHE A 103 -1.39 -0.68 -24.61
CA PHE A 103 -1.71 0.11 -23.42
C PHE A 103 -1.23 -0.59 -22.14
N TYR A 104 -1.28 -1.91 -22.09
CA TYR A 104 -0.75 -2.70 -20.97
C TYR A 104 0.76 -2.51 -20.80
N ASN A 105 1.51 -2.56 -21.91
CA ASN A 105 2.97 -2.35 -21.88
C ASN A 105 3.33 -0.95 -21.36
N PHE A 106 2.56 0.07 -21.75
CA PHE A 106 2.71 1.40 -21.19
C PHE A 106 2.43 1.44 -19.68
N LEU A 107 1.36 0.76 -19.22
CA LEU A 107 1.01 0.68 -17.81
C LEU A 107 2.12 -0.01 -16.99
N ILE A 108 2.66 -1.13 -17.45
CA ILE A 108 3.78 -1.82 -16.77
C ILE A 108 5.00 -0.90 -16.66
N ALA A 109 5.43 -0.29 -17.78
CA ALA A 109 6.59 0.60 -17.77
C ALA A 109 6.38 1.80 -16.83
N PHE A 110 5.16 2.34 -16.80
CA PHE A 110 4.78 3.39 -15.87
C PHE A 110 4.82 2.91 -14.41
N PHE A 111 4.32 1.70 -14.12
CA PHE A 111 4.35 1.10 -12.78
C PHE A 111 5.76 0.82 -12.30
N GLU A 112 6.69 0.38 -13.15
CA GLU A 112 8.10 0.21 -12.77
C GLU A 112 8.74 1.53 -12.34
N ILE A 113 8.59 2.58 -13.15
CA ILE A 113 9.14 3.90 -12.82
C ILE A 113 8.52 4.39 -11.50
N LEU A 114 7.20 4.24 -11.36
CA LEU A 114 6.50 4.67 -10.15
C LEU A 114 6.94 3.87 -8.92
N ALA A 115 7.06 2.54 -9.01
CA ALA A 115 7.50 1.67 -7.93
C ALA A 115 8.92 2.03 -7.47
N LEU A 116 9.82 2.34 -8.40
CA LEU A 116 11.16 2.84 -8.06
C LEU A 116 11.09 4.18 -7.30
N LEU A 117 10.27 5.12 -7.77
CA LEU A 117 10.10 6.41 -7.11
C LEU A 117 9.47 6.25 -5.71
N VAL A 118 8.49 5.37 -5.55
CA VAL A 118 7.86 5.04 -4.27
C VAL A 118 8.89 4.43 -3.33
N PHE A 119 9.71 3.49 -3.80
CA PHE A 119 10.79 2.90 -3.01
C PHE A 119 11.75 3.97 -2.49
N ILE A 120 12.22 4.88 -3.36
CA ILE A 120 13.07 6.00 -2.97
C ILE A 120 12.37 6.87 -1.92
N ALA A 121 11.09 7.21 -2.12
CA ALA A 121 10.32 8.03 -1.19
C ALA A 121 10.18 7.37 0.20
N VAL A 122 9.94 6.06 0.23
CA VAL A 122 9.81 5.28 1.47
C VAL A 122 11.15 5.18 2.19
N VAL A 123 12.27 5.01 1.47
CA VAL A 123 13.63 5.08 2.03
C VAL A 123 13.88 6.44 2.67
N VAL A 124 13.53 7.53 1.98
CA VAL A 124 13.65 8.89 2.54
C VAL A 124 12.78 9.07 3.78
N PHE A 125 11.55 8.55 3.80
CA PHE A 125 10.70 8.59 4.99
C PHE A 125 11.25 7.78 6.15
N TRP A 126 11.79 6.59 5.86
CA TRP A 126 12.42 5.75 6.86
C TRP A 126 13.68 6.40 7.44
N TRP A 127 14.54 6.96 6.59
CA TRP A 127 15.71 7.73 6.99
C TRP A 127 15.33 8.92 7.86
N ARG A 128 14.34 9.71 7.42
CA ARG A 128 13.86 10.87 8.18
C ARG A 128 13.30 10.50 9.53
N ARG A 129 12.67 9.33 9.65
CA ARG A 129 12.08 8.86 10.90
C ARG A 129 13.13 8.35 11.89
N ASN A 130 14.09 7.57 11.40
CA ASN A 130 15.02 6.82 12.27
C ASN A 130 16.38 7.50 12.43
N VAL A 131 16.83 8.29 11.45
CA VAL A 131 18.19 8.86 11.44
C VAL A 131 18.20 10.35 11.78
N LEU A 132 17.29 11.16 11.22
CA LEU A 132 17.29 12.62 11.40
C LEU A 132 16.86 13.12 12.81
N ALA A 133 16.70 12.23 13.79
CA ALA A 133 16.45 12.52 15.22
C ALA A 133 15.51 13.71 15.51
N LEU A 134 14.41 13.85 14.76
CA LEU A 134 13.53 15.01 14.87
C LEU A 134 12.80 15.03 16.23
N PRO A 135 12.65 16.20 16.89
CA PRO A 135 12.04 16.31 18.22
C PRO A 135 10.65 15.68 18.35
N ARG A 136 9.85 15.72 17.27
CA ARG A 136 8.54 15.07 17.25
C ARG A 136 8.64 13.55 17.34
N PHE A 137 9.67 12.94 16.76
CA PHE A 137 9.86 11.49 16.71
C PHE A 137 10.56 10.93 17.96
N THR A 138 11.17 11.79 18.77
CA THR A 138 11.79 11.43 20.05
C THR A 138 10.87 11.69 21.25
N SER A 139 9.63 12.17 21.02
CA SER A 139 8.67 12.45 22.08
C SER A 139 8.25 11.18 22.83
N ALA A 140 7.92 11.33 24.12
CA ALA A 140 7.47 10.21 24.95
C ALA A 140 6.21 9.52 24.40
N GLU A 141 5.32 10.27 23.75
CA GLU A 141 4.07 9.78 23.14
C GLU A 141 4.29 8.74 22.03
N LEU A 142 5.43 8.80 21.32
CA LEU A 142 5.70 7.91 20.20
C LEU A 142 6.54 6.69 20.59
N LYS A 143 7.06 6.62 21.82
CA LYS A 143 7.86 5.49 22.29
C LYS A 143 7.02 4.21 22.31
N GLY A 144 7.62 3.10 21.89
CA GLY A 144 6.98 1.77 21.92
C GLY A 144 6.25 1.42 20.63
N TRP A 145 4.95 1.12 20.73
CA TRP A 145 4.15 0.61 19.60
C TRP A 145 4.07 1.58 18.41
N PRO A 146 3.77 2.89 18.59
CA PRO A 146 3.61 3.80 17.45
C PRO A 146 4.87 3.98 16.61
N GLN A 147 6.05 3.88 17.24
CA GLN A 147 7.32 3.88 16.52
C GLN A 147 7.53 2.60 15.72
N ARG A 148 7.28 1.43 16.34
CA ARG A 148 7.44 0.12 15.71
C ARG A 148 6.46 -0.07 14.55
N ASP A 149 5.19 0.26 14.75
CA ASP A 149 4.14 0.15 13.74
C ASP A 149 4.50 0.87 12.44
N ALA A 150 4.92 2.12 12.54
CA ALA A 150 5.34 2.87 11.37
C ALA A 150 6.62 2.33 10.70
N ASN A 151 7.57 1.80 11.48
CA ASN A 151 8.75 1.15 10.90
C ASN A 151 8.37 -0.17 10.20
N ILE A 152 7.44 -0.94 10.77
CA ILE A 152 6.91 -2.16 10.14
C ILE A 152 6.27 -1.79 8.80
N ILE A 153 5.42 -0.76 8.75
CA ILE A 153 4.79 -0.32 7.50
C ILE A 153 5.83 0.10 6.46
N LEU A 154 6.81 0.92 6.84
CA LEU A 154 7.85 1.38 5.90
C LEU A 154 8.74 0.23 5.41
N ILE A 155 9.09 -0.72 6.27
CA ILE A 155 9.90 -1.89 5.89
C ILE A 155 9.10 -2.83 4.99
N THR A 156 7.85 -3.13 5.35
CA THR A 156 6.96 -3.94 4.51
C THR A 156 6.80 -3.32 3.14
N GLU A 157 6.64 -1.99 3.06
CA GLU A 157 6.52 -1.28 1.81
C GLU A 157 7.79 -1.36 0.95
N MET A 158 8.97 -1.20 1.57
CA MET A 158 10.25 -1.40 0.88
C MET A 158 10.40 -2.82 0.33
N VAL A 159 10.02 -3.83 1.11
CA VAL A 159 10.02 -5.23 0.67
C VAL A 159 9.04 -5.44 -0.47
N LEU A 160 7.82 -4.91 -0.38
CA LEU A 160 6.81 -5.01 -1.42
C LEU A 160 7.30 -4.42 -2.74
N MET A 161 7.83 -3.19 -2.74
CA MET A 161 8.39 -2.56 -3.95
C MET A 161 9.52 -3.39 -4.54
N THR A 162 10.40 -3.94 -3.70
CA THR A 162 11.53 -4.76 -4.16
C THR A 162 11.03 -6.04 -4.83
N LEU A 163 10.00 -6.67 -4.28
CA LEU A 163 9.39 -7.87 -4.86
C LEU A 163 8.67 -7.57 -6.19
N LEU A 164 7.95 -6.44 -6.28
CA LEU A 164 7.27 -6.03 -7.53
C LEU A 164 8.29 -5.72 -8.63
N LEU A 165 9.33 -4.94 -8.32
CA LEU A 165 10.42 -4.67 -9.28
C LEU A 165 11.15 -5.95 -9.69
N GLY A 166 11.40 -6.86 -8.75
CA GLY A 166 12.02 -8.16 -9.04
C GLY A 166 11.14 -9.07 -9.91
N MET A 167 9.83 -9.07 -9.67
CA MET A 167 8.85 -9.78 -10.50
C MET A 167 8.86 -9.25 -11.94
N ASN A 168 8.76 -7.93 -12.12
CA ASN A 168 8.75 -7.29 -13.44
C ASN A 168 10.07 -7.50 -14.20
N ALA A 169 11.21 -7.40 -13.51
CA ALA A 169 12.52 -7.69 -14.11
C ALA A 169 12.65 -9.15 -14.55
N THR A 170 12.11 -10.09 -13.78
CA THR A 170 12.14 -11.52 -14.12
C THR A 170 11.23 -11.82 -15.31
N ASP A 171 10.03 -11.24 -15.33
CA ASP A 171 9.06 -11.35 -16.43
C ASP A 171 9.66 -10.83 -17.75
N GLN A 172 10.34 -9.68 -17.72
CA GLN A 172 11.05 -9.17 -18.90
C GLN A 172 12.11 -10.14 -19.43
N VAL A 173 12.84 -10.83 -18.54
CA VAL A 173 13.82 -11.85 -18.93
C VAL A 173 13.16 -13.09 -19.53
N LEU A 174 12.00 -13.51 -19.02
CA LEU A 174 11.23 -14.64 -19.55
C LEU A 174 10.73 -14.34 -20.97
N GLN A 175 10.21 -13.14 -21.20
CA GLN A 175 9.80 -12.65 -22.52
C GLN A 175 10.97 -12.62 -23.50
N PHE A 176 12.13 -12.11 -23.09
CA PHE A 176 13.33 -12.11 -23.95
C PHE A 176 13.78 -13.51 -24.35
N ARG A 177 13.55 -14.50 -23.49
CA ARG A 177 13.88 -15.92 -23.74
C ARG A 177 12.78 -16.67 -24.49
N ASN A 178 11.64 -16.04 -24.80
CA ASN A 178 10.47 -16.67 -25.43
C ASN A 178 9.95 -17.89 -24.64
N VAL A 179 10.02 -17.83 -23.31
CA VAL A 179 9.51 -18.90 -22.42
C VAL A 179 8.06 -18.63 -22.03
N GLU A 180 7.68 -17.35 -21.98
CA GLU A 180 6.34 -16.78 -21.84
C GLU A 180 6.26 -15.54 -22.74
#